data_AF-A0A8D5AK70-F1
#
_entry.id   AF-A0A8D5AK70-F1
#
_cell.length_a   1.000
_cell.length_b   1.000
_cell.length_c   1.000
_cell.angle_alpha   90.00
_cell.angle_beta   90.00
_cell.angle_gamma   90.00
#
_symmetry.space_group_name_H-M   'P 1'
#
loop_
_entity.id
_entity.type
_entity.pdbx_description
1 polymer ?
#
loop_
_entity_poly.entity_id
_entity_poly.type
_entity_poly.pdbx_seq_one_letter_code
_entity_poly.pdbx_strand_id
1 'polypeptide(L)'
;MELANDDNFAWVHAYFRRLLLEPDRHGQALVAQDRLAAASTALQDAADATALNAWLDEYASQDAQLRCRNALYQRKCSQGLQRLSLKKALYGDLMALAADKGYTLNQAVEYLLDLHRNGGRSDAPPSADDALVTNSRSGDGKIAESPLSDVDEEYRERMILWAMSRSTGYKDDD
;
A
#
# COMPACT_ATOMS: atom_id res chain seq x y z
N MET A 1 7.87 21.19 -4.87
CA MET A 1 6.90 20.49 -3.99
C MET A 1 7.62 19.25 -3.53
N GLU A 2 7.91 19.13 -2.24
CA GLU A 2 8.73 18.02 -1.73
C GLU A 2 7.88 16.75 -1.58
N LEU A 3 8.33 15.65 -2.19
CA LEU A 3 7.68 14.34 -2.08
C LEU A 3 8.32 13.51 -0.95
N ALA A 4 9.64 13.60 -0.83
CA ALA A 4 10.40 12.92 0.22
C ALA A 4 10.55 13.81 1.46
N ASN A 5 10.42 13.22 2.63
CA ASN A 5 10.76 13.82 3.93
C ASN A 5 11.31 12.73 4.87
N ASP A 6 11.75 13.09 6.07
CA ASP A 6 12.37 12.14 7.00
C ASP A 6 11.45 10.95 7.34
N ASP A 7 10.13 11.18 7.43
CA ASP A 7 9.14 10.15 7.77
C ASP A 7 8.92 9.12 6.65
N ASN A 8 9.15 9.52 5.39
CA ASN A 8 8.81 8.69 4.23
C ASN A 8 10.02 8.38 3.31
N PHE A 9 11.21 8.90 3.62
CA PHE A 9 12.43 8.79 2.85
C PHE A 9 12.71 7.35 2.40
N ALA A 10 12.80 6.42 3.36
CA ALA A 10 13.10 5.01 3.08
C ALA A 10 12.09 4.37 2.12
N TRP A 11 10.84 4.84 2.15
CA TRP A 11 9.77 4.30 1.32
C TRP A 11 9.82 4.85 -0.10
N VAL A 12 10.00 6.17 -0.26
CA VAL A 12 10.16 6.81 -1.58
C VAL A 12 11.41 6.28 -2.27
N HIS A 13 12.51 6.16 -1.53
CA HIS A 13 13.77 5.60 -2.02
C HIS A 13 13.56 4.16 -2.55
N ALA A 14 12.96 3.29 -1.73
CA ALA A 14 12.69 1.91 -2.10
C ALA A 14 11.71 1.80 -3.30
N TYR A 15 10.70 2.67 -3.37
CA TYR A 15 9.75 2.70 -4.49
C TYR A 15 10.46 2.95 -5.81
N PHE A 16 11.27 4.01 -5.90
CA PHE A 16 11.98 4.33 -7.14
C PHE A 16 13.10 3.33 -7.44
N ARG A 17 13.81 2.83 -6.42
CA ARG A 17 14.82 1.80 -6.61
C ARG A 17 14.20 0.54 -7.23
N ARG A 18 13.02 0.14 -6.76
CA ARG A 18 12.29 -0.99 -7.36
C ARG A 18 11.82 -0.69 -8.78
N LEU A 19 11.29 0.51 -9.01
CA LEU A 19 10.80 0.92 -10.33
C LEU A 19 11.92 0.92 -11.39
N LEU A 20 13.15 1.26 -11.02
CA LEU A 20 14.32 1.21 -11.90
C LEU A 20 14.87 -0.20 -12.15
N LEU A 21 14.49 -1.20 -11.34
CA LEU A 21 14.81 -2.60 -11.60
C LEU A 21 13.91 -3.24 -12.65
N GLU A 22 12.79 -2.61 -13.01
CA GLU A 22 11.81 -3.12 -13.98
C GLU A 22 11.99 -2.46 -15.35
N PRO A 23 12.60 -3.15 -16.35
CA PRO A 23 12.96 -2.56 -17.64
C PRO A 23 11.78 -1.94 -18.38
N ASP A 24 10.64 -2.62 -18.35
CA ASP A 24 9.41 -2.19 -19.03
C ASP A 24 8.82 -0.92 -18.42
N ARG A 25 9.28 -0.51 -17.23
CA ARG A 25 8.79 0.67 -16.51
C ARG A 25 9.74 1.86 -16.59
N HIS A 26 10.93 1.72 -17.16
CA HIS A 26 11.92 2.81 -17.23
C HIS A 26 11.36 4.06 -17.92
N GLY A 27 10.61 3.87 -19.01
CA GLY A 27 9.94 4.97 -19.73
C GLY A 27 8.82 5.65 -18.96
N GLN A 28 8.31 5.01 -17.92
CA GLN A 28 7.31 5.59 -17.02
C GLN A 28 7.98 6.24 -15.81
N ALA A 29 9.15 5.72 -15.40
CA ALA A 29 9.89 6.15 -14.22
C ALA A 29 10.69 7.43 -14.44
N LEU A 30 11.38 7.53 -15.58
CA LEU A 30 12.40 8.55 -15.82
C LEU A 30 11.94 9.59 -16.84
N VAL A 31 12.46 10.82 -16.70
CA VAL A 31 12.30 11.88 -17.71
C VAL A 31 12.97 11.49 -19.04
N ALA A 32 14.10 10.80 -18.97
CA ALA A 32 14.87 10.34 -20.13
C ALA A 32 15.50 8.96 -19.85
N GLN A 33 15.21 7.96 -20.70
CA GLN A 33 15.60 6.57 -20.47
C GLN A 33 17.11 6.32 -20.66
N ASP A 34 17.76 7.11 -21.52
CA ASP A 34 19.21 7.07 -21.74
C ASP A 34 20.01 7.45 -20.48
N ARG A 35 19.37 8.11 -19.51
CA ARG A 35 19.97 8.48 -18.22
C ARG A 35 19.81 7.42 -17.13
N LEU A 36 19.32 6.21 -17.44
CA LEU A 36 19.05 5.15 -16.45
C LEU A 36 20.25 4.86 -15.53
N ALA A 37 21.45 4.70 -16.09
CA ALA A 37 22.64 4.38 -15.31
C ALA A 37 22.97 5.50 -14.31
N ALA A 38 22.96 6.75 -14.77
CA ALA A 38 23.19 7.93 -13.93
C ALA A 38 22.10 8.07 -12.86
N ALA A 39 20.83 7.89 -13.23
CA ALA A 39 19.71 7.92 -12.30
C ALA A 39 19.83 6.85 -11.22
N SER A 40 20.23 5.64 -11.57
CA SER A 40 20.39 4.52 -10.63
C SER A 40 21.51 4.78 -9.61
N THR A 41 22.66 5.26 -10.08
CA THR A 41 23.79 5.61 -9.20
C THR A 41 23.43 6.78 -8.28
N ALA A 42 22.88 7.86 -8.82
CA ALA A 42 22.50 9.03 -8.03
C ALA A 42 21.41 8.69 -6.99
N LEU A 43 20.47 7.79 -7.31
CA LEU A 43 19.48 7.31 -6.34
C LEU A 43 20.15 6.50 -5.23
N GLN A 44 21.10 5.64 -5.56
CA GLN A 44 21.82 4.84 -4.58
C GLN A 44 22.66 5.70 -3.61
N ASP A 45 23.20 6.82 -4.11
CA ASP A 45 23.99 7.77 -3.32
C ASP A 45 23.14 8.79 -2.54
N ALA A 46 21.83 8.85 -2.79
CA ALA A 46 20.93 9.74 -2.07
C ALA A 46 20.79 9.31 -0.61
N ALA A 47 21.46 10.04 0.30
CA ALA A 47 21.56 9.70 1.71
C ALA A 47 20.41 10.25 2.59
N ASP A 48 19.70 11.27 2.11
CA ASP A 48 18.66 11.96 2.87
C ASP A 48 17.50 12.46 1.99
N ALA A 49 16.46 13.01 2.62
CA ALA A 49 15.28 13.52 1.92
C ALA A 49 15.60 14.67 0.97
N THR A 50 16.61 15.49 1.26
CA THR A 50 17.00 16.61 0.40
C THR A 50 17.64 16.09 -0.88
N ALA A 51 18.60 15.17 -0.76
CA ALA A 51 19.24 14.50 -1.89
C ALA A 51 18.22 13.71 -2.72
N LEU A 52 17.25 13.05 -2.07
CA LEU A 52 16.20 12.32 -2.77
C LEU A 52 15.24 13.25 -3.52
N ASN A 53 14.85 14.39 -2.96
CA ASN A 53 14.03 15.37 -3.69
C ASN A 53 14.80 15.97 -4.88
N ALA A 54 16.10 16.25 -4.73
CA ALA A 54 16.93 16.69 -5.86
C ALA A 54 16.99 15.62 -6.98
N TRP A 55 17.11 14.35 -6.59
CA TRP A 55 17.04 13.23 -7.54
C TRP A 55 15.69 13.16 -8.25
N LEU A 56 14.58 13.35 -7.53
CA LEU A 56 13.23 13.34 -8.10
C LEU A 56 13.06 14.45 -9.13
N ASP A 57 13.52 15.66 -8.83
CA ASP A 57 13.42 16.81 -9.71
C ASP A 57 14.27 16.64 -11.00
N GLU A 58 15.42 15.96 -10.90
CA GLU A 58 16.32 15.77 -12.03
C GLU A 58 15.98 14.56 -12.92
N TYR A 59 15.57 13.45 -12.32
CA TYR A 59 15.47 12.17 -13.01
C TYR A 59 14.05 11.62 -13.11
N ALA A 60 13.20 11.83 -12.12
CA ALA A 60 11.89 11.17 -12.07
C ALA A 60 10.85 11.92 -12.91
N SER A 61 10.09 11.17 -13.71
CA SER A 61 8.96 11.75 -14.45
C SER A 61 7.89 12.26 -13.49
N GLN A 62 7.17 13.32 -13.89
CA GLN A 62 6.08 13.87 -13.06
C GLN A 62 4.99 12.82 -12.79
N ASP A 63 4.71 11.95 -13.76
CA ASP A 63 3.79 10.83 -13.60
C ASP A 63 4.26 9.81 -12.57
N ALA A 64 5.56 9.46 -12.56
CA ALA A 64 6.12 8.56 -11.57
C ALA A 64 6.05 9.16 -10.15
N GLN A 65 6.33 10.45 -10.01
CA GLN A 65 6.19 11.17 -8.75
C GLN A 65 4.74 11.15 -8.25
N LEU A 66 3.76 11.37 -9.13
CA LEU A 66 2.33 11.29 -8.81
C LEU A 66 1.91 9.88 -8.38
N ARG A 67 2.39 8.84 -9.06
CA ARG A 67 2.12 7.44 -8.71
C ARG A 67 2.74 7.06 -7.36
N CYS A 68 3.98 7.47 -7.11
CA CYS A 68 4.62 7.30 -5.81
C CYS A 68 3.83 7.97 -4.69
N ARG A 69 3.35 9.21 -4.92
CA ARG A 69 2.51 9.93 -3.95
C ARG A 69 1.21 9.18 -3.65
N ASN A 70 0.52 8.69 -4.69
CA ASN A 70 -0.70 7.90 -4.51
C ASN A 70 -0.43 6.59 -3.76
N ALA A 71 0.71 5.96 -4.04
CA ALA A 71 1.16 4.76 -3.36
C ALA A 71 1.44 5.01 -1.85
N LEU A 72 2.05 6.14 -1.52
CA LEU A 72 2.21 6.60 -0.12
C LEU A 72 0.87 6.84 0.57
N TYR A 73 -0.09 7.50 -0.09
CA TYR A 73 -1.43 7.69 0.45
C TYR A 73 -2.13 6.36 0.72
N GLN A 74 -2.07 5.42 -0.23
CA GLN A 74 -2.63 4.08 -0.05
C GLN A 74 -1.99 3.37 1.14
N ARG A 75 -0.67 3.46 1.31
CA ARG A 75 0.02 2.89 2.48
C ARG A 75 -0.55 3.46 3.78
N LYS A 76 -0.64 4.80 3.90
CA LYS A 76 -1.20 5.45 5.10
C LYS A 76 -2.62 4.99 5.39
N CYS A 77 -3.49 4.94 4.37
CA CYS A 77 -4.87 4.49 4.53
C CYS A 77 -5.00 2.98 4.82
N SER A 78 -4.00 2.18 4.43
CA SER A 78 -3.98 0.73 4.66
C SER A 78 -3.20 0.29 5.91
N GLN A 79 -2.61 1.23 6.65
CA GLN A 79 -1.81 0.92 7.82
C GLN A 79 -2.71 0.30 8.89
N GLY A 80 -2.36 -0.90 9.35
CA GLY A 80 -3.15 -1.66 10.33
C GLY A 80 -4.31 -2.47 9.73
N LEU A 81 -4.53 -2.43 8.41
CA LEU A 81 -5.51 -3.30 7.74
C LEU A 81 -4.96 -4.70 7.53
N GLN A 82 -5.73 -5.71 7.95
CA GLN A 82 -5.44 -7.09 7.61
C GLN A 82 -5.87 -7.39 6.16
N ARG A 83 -4.95 -7.99 5.39
CA ARG A 83 -5.30 -8.54 4.07
C ARG A 83 -5.81 -9.97 4.21
N LEU A 84 -7.00 -10.20 3.68
CA LEU A 84 -7.60 -11.52 3.58
C LEU A 84 -7.60 -11.96 2.12
N SER A 85 -7.02 -13.12 1.85
CA SER A 85 -7.13 -13.77 0.53
C SER A 85 -8.38 -14.63 0.52
N LEU A 86 -9.38 -14.23 -0.27
CA LEU A 86 -10.64 -14.96 -0.40
C LEU A 86 -10.66 -15.75 -1.71
N LYS A 87 -11.34 -16.90 -1.71
CA LYS A 87 -11.66 -17.61 -2.95
C LYS A 87 -12.54 -16.70 -3.83
N LYS A 88 -12.33 -16.73 -5.15
CA LYS A 88 -13.05 -15.87 -6.11
C LYS A 88 -14.57 -15.90 -5.95
N ALA A 89 -15.15 -17.10 -5.76
CA ALA A 89 -16.58 -17.26 -5.52
C ALA A 89 -17.04 -16.53 -4.24
N LEU A 90 -16.34 -16.77 -3.12
CA LEU A 90 -16.67 -16.14 -1.83
C LEU A 90 -16.53 -14.61 -1.88
N TYR A 91 -15.51 -14.10 -2.58
CA TYR A 91 -15.37 -12.66 -2.81
C TYR A 91 -16.53 -12.10 -3.63
N GLY A 92 -16.98 -12.83 -4.66
CA GLY A 92 -18.14 -12.48 -5.47
C GLY A 92 -19.43 -12.40 -4.65
N ASP A 93 -19.68 -13.39 -3.80
CA ASP A 93 -20.85 -13.43 -2.92
C ASP A 93 -20.84 -12.28 -1.91
N LEU A 94 -19.67 -11.99 -1.33
CA LEU A 94 -19.49 -10.88 -0.40
C LEU A 94 -19.68 -9.52 -1.08
N MET A 95 -19.20 -9.35 -2.31
CA MET A 95 -19.44 -8.16 -3.12
C MET A 95 -20.93 -7.97 -3.44
N ALA A 96 -21.63 -9.06 -3.77
CA ALA A 96 -23.07 -9.01 -4.04
C ALA A 96 -23.86 -8.62 -2.79
N LEU A 97 -23.51 -9.18 -1.62
CA LEU A 97 -24.11 -8.80 -0.34
C LEU A 97 -23.84 -7.33 0.01
N ALA A 98 -22.60 -6.87 -0.17
CA ALA A 98 -22.22 -5.49 0.09
C ALA A 98 -23.03 -4.53 -0.80
N ALA A 99 -23.18 -4.84 -2.08
CA ALA A 99 -23.98 -4.06 -3.01
C ALA A 99 -25.48 -4.04 -2.65
N ASP A 100 -26.05 -5.19 -2.29
CA ASP A 100 -27.47 -5.31 -1.86
C ASP A 100 -27.77 -4.46 -0.63
N LYS A 101 -26.82 -4.38 0.31
CA LYS A 101 -26.98 -3.63 1.56
C LYS A 101 -26.47 -2.18 1.50
N GLY A 102 -25.84 -1.76 0.41
CA GLY A 102 -25.15 -0.47 0.33
C GLY A 102 -23.96 -0.36 1.29
N TYR A 103 -23.32 -1.50 1.61
CA TYR A 103 -22.20 -1.61 2.53
C TYR A 103 -20.87 -1.62 1.80
N THR A 104 -19.81 -1.24 2.50
CA THR A 104 -18.44 -1.62 2.14
C THR A 104 -18.22 -3.11 2.39
N LEU A 105 -17.17 -3.70 1.81
CA LEU A 105 -16.84 -5.10 2.06
C LEU A 105 -16.58 -5.38 3.55
N ASN A 106 -15.94 -4.47 4.29
CA ASN A 106 -15.71 -4.64 5.73
C ASN A 106 -17.02 -4.65 6.50
N GLN A 107 -17.93 -3.73 6.21
CA GLN A 107 -19.27 -3.68 6.81
C GLN A 107 -20.10 -4.93 6.48
N ALA A 108 -19.96 -5.48 5.27
CA ALA A 108 -20.60 -6.74 4.91
C ALA A 108 -20.03 -7.93 5.72
N VAL A 109 -18.72 -7.95 5.98
CA VAL A 109 -18.10 -8.96 6.86
C VAL A 109 -18.59 -8.82 8.30
N GLU A 110 -18.60 -7.61 8.84
CA GLU A 110 -19.10 -7.33 10.20
C GLU A 110 -20.56 -7.74 10.36
N TYR A 111 -21.41 -7.37 9.39
CA TYR A 111 -22.80 -7.79 9.37
C TYR A 111 -22.95 -9.31 9.43
N LEU A 112 -22.15 -10.06 8.65
CA LEU A 112 -22.16 -11.53 8.69
C LEU A 112 -21.66 -12.09 10.03
N LEU A 113 -20.65 -11.48 10.64
CA LEU A 113 -20.14 -11.88 11.95
C LEU A 113 -21.19 -11.65 13.05
N ASP A 114 -21.88 -10.52 13.02
CA ASP A 114 -22.95 -10.21 13.97
C ASP A 114 -24.16 -11.11 13.77
N LEU A 115 -24.53 -11.38 12.51
CA LEU A 115 -25.59 -12.33 12.19
C LEU A 115 -25.27 -13.73 12.73
N HIS A 116 -24.02 -14.18 12.64
CA HIS A 116 -23.58 -15.43 13.23
C HIS A 116 -23.62 -15.39 14.77
N ARG A 117 -23.08 -14.34 15.39
CA ARG A 117 -23.03 -14.20 16.86
C ARG A 117 -24.42 -14.15 17.49
N ASN A 118 -25.36 -13.50 16.82
CA ASN A 118 -26.72 -13.27 17.30
C ASN A 118 -27.74 -14.28 16.74
N GLY A 119 -27.28 -15.41 16.18
CA GLY A 119 -28.16 -16.50 15.77
C GLY A 119 -29.16 -16.15 14.67
N GLY A 120 -28.79 -15.30 13.72
CA GLY A 120 -29.63 -14.91 12.57
C GLY A 120 -30.40 -13.61 12.74
N ARG A 121 -30.23 -12.88 13.85
CA ARG A 121 -30.88 -11.58 14.09
C ARG A 121 -29.84 -10.45 14.14
N SER A 122 -29.89 -9.56 13.16
CA SER A 122 -29.12 -8.31 13.16
C SER A 122 -30.11 -7.16 12.99
N ASP A 123 -30.33 -6.41 14.05
CA ASP A 123 -31.29 -5.29 14.11
C ASP A 123 -30.62 -3.92 13.98
N ALA A 124 -29.29 -3.88 13.83
CA ALA A 124 -28.50 -2.65 13.73
C ALA A 124 -27.63 -2.67 12.46
N PRO A 125 -27.58 -1.57 11.68
CA PRO A 125 -26.59 -1.44 10.62
C PRO A 125 -25.18 -1.43 11.23
N PRO A 126 -24.19 -2.06 10.58
CA PRO A 126 -22.80 -2.08 11.05
C PRO A 126 -22.28 -0.64 11.17
N SER A 127 -21.64 -0.34 12.30
CA SER A 127 -21.10 0.99 12.58
C SER A 127 -20.06 1.36 11.54
N ALA A 128 -20.19 2.55 10.94
CA ALA A 128 -19.18 3.05 10.00
C ALA A 128 -17.83 3.37 10.69
N ASP A 129 -17.85 3.54 12.01
CA ASP A 129 -16.69 4.00 12.80
C ASP A 129 -15.79 2.87 13.33
N ASP A 130 -16.27 1.62 13.37
CA ASP A 130 -15.49 0.45 13.85
C ASP A 130 -14.94 -0.43 12.72
N ALA A 131 -15.04 0.04 11.46
CA ALA A 131 -14.85 -0.72 10.21
C ALA A 131 -13.40 -1.13 9.86
N LEU A 132 -12.57 -1.41 10.86
CA LEU A 132 -11.19 -1.84 10.70
C LEU A 132 -10.97 -3.10 11.54
N VAL A 133 -10.80 -4.25 10.88
CA VAL A 133 -10.22 -5.45 11.49
C VAL A 133 -8.77 -5.12 11.83
N THR A 134 -8.58 -4.52 13.00
CA THR A 134 -7.28 -4.24 13.60
C THR A 134 -7.06 -5.21 14.75
N ASN A 135 -5.82 -5.66 14.94
CA ASN A 135 -5.45 -6.37 16.15
C ASN A 135 -5.41 -5.34 17.30
N SER A 136 -6.46 -5.27 18.10
CA SER A 136 -6.38 -4.71 19.45
C SER A 136 -5.56 -5.67 20.31
N ARG A 137 -4.23 -5.50 20.33
CA ARG A 137 -3.38 -6.13 21.35
C ARG A 137 -3.55 -5.33 22.65
N SER A 138 -4.69 -5.52 23.31
CA SER A 138 -4.89 -5.07 24.69
C SER A 138 -4.00 -5.92 25.59
N GLY A 139 -3.02 -5.29 26.24
CA GLY A 139 -2.17 -5.94 27.22
C GLY A 139 -0.95 -5.10 27.55
N ASP A 140 -1.06 -4.35 28.65
CA ASP A 140 0.07 -3.78 29.38
C ASP A 140 1.24 -4.76 29.47
N GLY A 141 2.45 -4.29 29.16
CA GLY A 141 3.67 -5.00 29.48
C GLY A 141 4.72 -4.95 28.40
N LYS A 142 5.69 -4.04 28.60
CA LYS A 142 7.06 -4.01 28.06
C LYS A 142 7.20 -4.35 26.58
N ILE A 143 7.64 -3.34 25.83
CA ILE A 143 8.21 -3.49 24.49
C ILE A 143 9.43 -4.41 24.62
N ALA A 144 9.22 -5.71 24.53
CA ALA A 144 10.28 -6.66 24.27
C ALA A 144 10.69 -6.39 22.83
N GLU A 145 11.87 -5.80 22.66
CA GLU A 145 12.58 -5.73 21.39
C GLU A 145 12.53 -7.14 20.77
N SER A 146 11.68 -7.30 19.75
CA SER A 146 11.50 -8.55 19.03
C SER A 146 12.11 -8.39 17.65
N PRO A 147 12.82 -9.41 17.14
CA PRO A 147 13.65 -9.32 15.94
C PRO A 147 12.75 -9.23 14.72
N LEU A 148 12.42 -8.01 14.28
CA LEU A 148 11.44 -7.73 13.23
C LEU A 148 12.04 -7.09 11.97
N SER A 149 13.37 -7.00 11.84
CA SER A 149 14.01 -6.31 10.70
C SER A 149 13.68 -6.95 9.35
N ASP A 150 13.61 -8.27 9.27
CA ASP A 150 13.51 -8.97 7.99
C ASP A 150 12.06 -9.12 7.51
N VAL A 151 11.11 -9.21 8.46
CA VAL A 151 9.66 -9.25 8.17
C VAL A 151 9.16 -7.90 7.69
N ASP A 152 9.74 -6.81 8.20
CA ASP A 152 9.35 -5.44 7.82
C ASP A 152 9.89 -5.07 6.42
N GLU A 153 11.06 -5.60 6.03
CA GLU A 153 11.63 -5.46 4.68
C GLU A 153 10.75 -6.19 3.65
N GLU A 154 10.42 -7.47 3.88
CA GLU A 154 9.60 -8.27 2.97
C GLU A 154 8.17 -7.70 2.86
N TYR A 155 7.58 -7.26 3.98
CA TYR A 155 6.29 -6.60 3.98
C TYR A 155 6.34 -5.26 3.21
N ARG A 156 7.39 -4.47 3.40
CA ARG A 156 7.61 -3.21 2.68
C ARG A 156 7.74 -3.45 1.17
N GLU A 157 8.51 -4.43 0.74
CA GLU A 157 8.64 -4.81 -0.67
C GLU A 157 7.30 -5.27 -1.27
N ARG A 158 6.55 -6.12 -0.55
CA ARG A 158 5.23 -6.57 -1.00
C ARG A 158 4.22 -5.43 -1.08
N MET A 159 4.31 -4.44 -0.19
CA MET A 159 3.48 -3.23 -0.23
C MET A 159 3.87 -2.29 -1.38
N ILE A 160 5.17 -2.14 -1.65
CA ILE A 160 5.66 -1.37 -2.81
C ILE A 160 5.20 -2.02 -4.11
N LEU A 161 5.40 -3.33 -4.26
CA LEU A 161 4.93 -4.10 -5.43
C LEU A 161 3.42 -3.96 -5.62
N TRP A 162 2.64 -4.15 -4.56
CA TRP A 162 1.19 -3.98 -4.62
C TRP A 162 0.77 -2.57 -5.05
N ALA A 163 1.42 -1.53 -4.50
CA ALA A 163 1.08 -0.15 -4.83
C ALA A 163 1.55 0.22 -6.26
N MET A 164 2.64 -0.36 -6.74
CA MET A 164 3.08 -0.27 -8.13
C MET A 164 2.08 -0.95 -9.09
N SER A 165 1.51 -2.10 -8.74
CA SER A 165 0.49 -2.77 -9.58
C SER A 165 -0.80 -1.96 -9.67
N ARG A 166 -1.25 -1.29 -8.60
CA ARG A 166 -2.50 -0.51 -8.63
C ARG A 166 -2.35 0.91 -9.19
N SER A 167 -1.18 1.54 -9.06
CA SER A 167 -0.95 2.92 -9.53
C SER A 167 -0.72 3.02 -11.05
N THR A 168 -0.47 1.90 -11.72
CA THR A 168 -0.22 1.86 -13.18
C THR A 168 -1.47 1.63 -14.01
N GLY A 169 -2.61 1.30 -13.40
CA GLY A 169 -3.84 0.96 -14.13
C GLY A 169 -3.68 -0.27 -15.05
N TYR A 170 -2.57 -1.01 -14.93
CA TYR A 170 -2.33 -2.20 -15.71
C TYR A 170 -3.29 -3.28 -15.21
N LYS A 171 -4.27 -3.63 -16.03
CA LYS A 171 -4.95 -4.91 -15.89
C LYS A 171 -3.92 -5.94 -16.35
N ASP A 172 -3.54 -6.84 -15.46
CA ASP A 172 -3.05 -8.14 -15.91
C ASP A 172 -4.23 -8.79 -16.63
N ASP A 173 -4.32 -8.56 -17.93
CA ASP A 173 -5.20 -9.32 -18.81
C ASP A 173 -4.45 -10.62 -19.13
N ASP A 174 -4.66 -11.63 -18.27
CA ASP A 174 -4.53 -13.05 -18.56
C ASP A 174 -5.84 -13.77 -18.20
#